data_AF-A0A842WLF0-F1
#
_entry.id   AF-A0A842WLF0-F1
#
_cell.length_a   1.000
_cell.length_b   1.000
_cell.length_c   1.000
_cell.angle_alpha   90.00
_cell.angle_beta   90.00
_cell.angle_gamma   90.00
#
_symmetry.space_group_name_H-M   'P 1'
#
loop_
_entity.id
_entity.type
_entity.pdbx_description
1 polymer ?
#
loop_
_entity_poly.entity_id
_entity_poly.type
_entity_poly.pdbx_seq_one_letter_code
_entity_poly.pdbx_strand_id
1 'polypeptide(L)'
;MKKVIFLISVFVLLTISVVAPAPENDQDCQNLGYDGYWTGQGGIDAECIKAGYDFGVAKWEYNEIDKIFEKESEISGFSTYVNGSDSYAGWTSNPGISGVISKEGKCYQILSGGTTGSIEKLYFGISHVTLCKDTEEDIPEFNGFSAVFLSVAALVFVVFRKSK
;
A
#
# COMPACT_ATOMS: atom_id res chain seq x y z
N MET A 1 49.40 36.05 -37.93
CA MET A 1 48.44 35.99 -36.80
C MET A 1 47.14 35.40 -37.33
N LYS A 2 46.83 34.12 -37.07
CA LYS A 2 45.63 33.43 -37.57
C LYS A 2 44.59 33.41 -36.44
N LYS A 3 43.41 34.00 -36.70
CA LYS A 3 42.27 34.05 -35.78
C LYS A 3 41.64 32.66 -35.66
N VAL A 4 41.54 32.15 -34.44
CA VAL A 4 40.79 30.93 -34.11
C VAL A 4 39.36 31.35 -33.75
N ILE A 5 38.39 30.82 -34.48
CA ILE A 5 36.96 31.02 -34.22
C ILE A 5 36.50 29.82 -33.37
N PHE A 6 36.09 30.07 -32.13
CA PHE A 6 35.46 29.07 -31.27
C PHE A 6 33.95 29.08 -31.52
N LEU A 7 33.42 27.98 -32.05
CA LEU A 7 31.99 27.71 -32.13
C LEU A 7 31.53 27.10 -30.80
N ILE A 8 30.80 27.89 -30.01
CA ILE A 8 30.13 27.41 -28.78
C ILE A 8 28.80 26.79 -29.22
N SER A 9 28.73 25.46 -29.18
CA SER A 9 27.48 24.73 -29.42
C SER A 9 26.64 24.75 -28.15
N VAL A 10 25.61 25.59 -28.12
CA VAL A 10 24.63 25.65 -27.02
C VAL A 10 23.66 24.49 -27.21
N PHE A 11 23.80 23.44 -26.40
CA PHE A 11 22.80 22.37 -26.28
C PHE A 11 21.64 22.88 -25.41
N VAL A 12 20.55 23.29 -26.06
CA VAL A 12 19.28 23.55 -25.38
C VAL A 12 18.63 22.20 -25.09
N LEU A 13 18.74 21.72 -23.84
CA LEU A 13 17.90 20.61 -23.37
C LEU A 13 16.46 21.13 -23.25
N LEU A 14 15.68 20.88 -24.28
CA LEU A 14 14.23 21.08 -24.26
C LEU A 14 13.63 19.94 -23.43
N THR A 15 13.41 20.15 -22.14
CA THR A 15 12.63 19.23 -21.31
C THR A 15 11.16 19.39 -21.71
N ILE A 16 10.72 18.62 -22.69
CA ILE A 16 9.30 18.46 -22.98
C ILE A 16 8.72 17.75 -21.76
N SER A 17 7.99 18.49 -20.92
CA SER A 17 7.18 17.90 -19.87
C SER A 17 5.99 17.22 -20.56
N VAL A 18 6.18 15.97 -20.97
CA VAL A 18 5.11 15.14 -21.51
C VAL A 18 4.20 14.83 -20.32
N VAL A 19 3.03 15.48 -20.28
CA VAL A 19 1.98 15.07 -19.34
C VAL A 19 1.68 13.61 -19.67
N ALA A 20 2.00 12.71 -18.74
CA ALA A 20 1.74 11.28 -18.94
C ALA A 20 0.23 11.10 -19.19
N PRO A 21 -0.17 10.29 -20.19
CA PRO A 21 -1.58 10.00 -20.42
C PRO A 21 -2.19 9.36 -19.17
N ALA A 22 -3.50 9.57 -18.97
CA ALA A 22 -4.22 8.90 -17.90
C ALA A 22 -4.07 7.38 -18.04
N PRO A 23 -3.87 6.63 -16.95
CA PRO A 23 -3.67 5.18 -17.01
C PRO A 23 -4.92 4.51 -17.59
N GLU A 24 -4.71 3.58 -18.51
CA GLU A 24 -5.79 2.82 -19.17
C GLU A 24 -5.78 1.33 -18.80
N ASN A 25 -4.72 0.87 -18.14
CA ASN A 25 -4.51 -0.54 -17.78
C ASN A 25 -3.61 -0.70 -16.54
N ASP A 26 -3.45 -1.95 -16.06
CA ASP A 26 -2.62 -2.30 -14.90
C ASP A 26 -1.16 -1.87 -15.06
N GLN A 27 -0.57 -2.06 -16.25
CA GLN A 27 0.84 -1.75 -16.50
C GLN A 27 1.11 -0.24 -16.35
N ASP A 28 0.18 0.60 -16.79
CA ASP A 28 0.29 2.05 -16.62
C ASP A 28 0.30 2.45 -15.14
N CYS A 29 -0.60 1.85 -14.34
CA CYS A 29 -0.65 2.08 -12.88
C CYS A 29 0.63 1.57 -12.19
N GLN A 30 1.11 0.37 -12.54
CA GLN A 30 2.33 -0.20 -11.98
C GLN A 30 3.58 0.62 -12.32
N ASN A 31 3.64 1.20 -13.53
CA ASN A 31 4.72 2.12 -13.91
C ASN A 31 4.74 3.40 -13.05
N LEU A 32 3.61 3.75 -12.43
CA LEU A 32 3.47 4.87 -11.50
C LEU A 32 3.64 4.45 -10.01
N GLY A 33 3.88 3.16 -9.74
CA GLY A 33 4.09 2.63 -8.39
C GLY A 33 2.84 2.13 -7.67
N TYR A 34 1.70 2.03 -8.37
CA TYR A 34 0.47 1.45 -7.83
C TYR A 34 0.45 -0.08 -7.92
N ASP A 35 -0.36 -0.71 -7.08
CA ASP A 35 -0.53 -2.17 -7.08
C ASP A 35 -1.36 -2.67 -8.27
N GLY A 36 -2.26 -1.84 -8.79
CA GLY A 36 -3.00 -2.18 -10.00
C GLY A 36 -3.98 -1.13 -10.49
N TYR A 37 -4.75 -1.51 -11.51
CA TYR A 37 -5.78 -0.73 -12.16
C TYR A 37 -7.19 -1.21 -11.79
N TRP A 38 -8.09 -0.25 -11.71
CA TRP A 38 -9.44 -0.41 -11.22
C TRP A 38 -10.47 -0.20 -12.33
N THR A 39 -11.16 -1.29 -12.69
CA THR A 39 -12.08 -1.35 -13.83
C THR A 39 -13.56 -1.09 -13.49
N GLY A 40 -13.93 -0.71 -12.26
CA GLY A 40 -15.36 -0.53 -11.92
C GLY A 40 -15.67 0.27 -10.64
N GLN A 41 -16.95 0.37 -10.31
CA GLN A 41 -17.42 0.68 -8.96
C GLN A 41 -17.91 -0.63 -8.35
N GLY A 42 -17.34 -1.04 -7.23
CA GLY A 42 -17.76 -2.22 -6.49
C GLY A 42 -18.41 -1.81 -5.17
N GLY A 43 -19.28 -2.67 -4.64
CA GLY A 43 -19.59 -2.62 -3.22
C GLY A 43 -18.38 -3.05 -2.39
N ILE A 44 -18.37 -2.70 -1.12
CA ILE A 44 -17.23 -2.86 -0.22
C ILE A 44 -16.55 -4.24 -0.28
N ASP A 45 -17.32 -5.33 -0.25
CA ASP A 45 -16.78 -6.70 -0.29
C ASP A 45 -16.11 -7.03 -1.61
N ALA A 46 -16.70 -6.59 -2.73
CA ALA A 46 -16.12 -6.85 -4.05
C ALA A 46 -14.76 -6.19 -4.20
N GLU A 47 -14.56 -5.03 -3.56
CA GLU A 47 -13.28 -4.34 -3.60
C GLU A 47 -12.21 -5.10 -2.80
N CYS A 48 -12.55 -5.52 -1.59
CA CYS A 48 -11.66 -6.28 -0.71
C CYS A 48 -11.32 -7.68 -1.24
N ILE A 49 -12.31 -8.41 -1.76
CA ILE A 49 -12.10 -9.75 -2.36
C ILE A 49 -11.17 -9.67 -3.57
N LYS A 50 -11.30 -8.63 -4.41
CA LYS A 50 -10.40 -8.43 -5.54
C LYS A 50 -8.96 -8.18 -5.09
N ALA A 51 -8.77 -7.52 -3.95
CA ALA A 51 -7.47 -7.26 -3.36
C ALA A 51 -6.89 -8.45 -2.57
N GLY A 52 -7.64 -9.56 -2.44
CA GLY A 52 -7.20 -10.78 -1.77
C GLY A 52 -7.62 -10.91 -0.31
N TYR A 53 -8.51 -10.05 0.19
CA TYR A 53 -9.08 -10.15 1.53
C TYR A 53 -10.41 -10.91 1.52
N ASP A 54 -10.87 -11.36 2.68
CA ASP A 54 -12.15 -12.10 2.76
C ASP A 54 -13.38 -11.19 2.64
N PHE A 55 -13.38 -10.02 3.29
CA PHE A 55 -14.55 -9.11 3.27
C PHE A 55 -14.20 -7.64 3.53
N GLY A 56 -15.16 -6.77 3.24
CA GLY A 56 -15.09 -5.34 3.46
C GLY A 56 -15.64 -4.90 4.81
N VAL A 57 -14.94 -3.97 5.46
CA VAL A 57 -15.31 -3.41 6.78
C VAL A 57 -16.00 -2.07 6.69
N ALA A 58 -15.33 -1.06 6.12
CA ALA A 58 -15.94 0.22 5.79
C ALA A 58 -15.41 0.81 4.49
N LYS A 59 -16.21 1.65 3.84
CA LYS A 59 -15.82 2.41 2.65
C LYS A 59 -16.09 3.90 2.86
N TRP A 60 -15.11 4.70 2.48
CA TRP A 60 -15.10 6.16 2.66
C TRP A 60 -14.77 6.85 1.34
N GLU A 61 -15.71 7.60 0.79
CA GLU A 61 -15.53 8.34 -0.45
C GLU A 61 -15.10 9.78 -0.15
N TYR A 62 -14.17 10.30 -0.93
CA TYR A 62 -13.75 11.70 -0.83
C TYR A 62 -14.74 12.59 -1.56
N ASN A 63 -15.44 13.44 -0.81
CA ASN A 63 -16.34 14.44 -1.37
C ASN A 63 -15.53 15.65 -1.84
N GLU A 64 -15.43 15.85 -3.16
CA GLU A 64 -14.68 16.96 -3.75
C GLU A 64 -15.30 18.34 -3.49
N ILE A 65 -16.59 18.42 -3.14
CA ILE A 65 -17.29 19.68 -2.86
C ILE A 65 -16.95 20.13 -1.44
N ASP A 66 -17.16 19.25 -0.46
CA ASP A 66 -16.99 19.54 0.96
C ASP A 66 -15.55 19.32 1.44
N LYS A 67 -14.70 18.74 0.58
CA LYS A 67 -13.27 18.45 0.82
C LYS A 67 -13.04 17.56 2.04
N ILE A 68 -13.95 16.61 2.28
CA ILE A 68 -13.92 15.67 3.40
C ILE A 68 -14.17 14.23 2.93
N PHE A 69 -13.80 13.26 3.76
CA PHE A 69 -14.19 11.87 3.57
C PHE A 69 -15.56 11.62 4.19
N GLU A 70 -16.44 10.98 3.42
CA GLU A 70 -17.78 10.58 3.84
C GLU A 70 -17.88 9.06 3.86
N LYS A 71 -18.38 8.52 4.98
CA LYS A 71 -18.60 7.08 5.13
C LYS A 71 -19.76 6.67 4.22
N GLU A 72 -19.46 5.86 3.21
CA GLU A 72 -20.47 5.27 2.32
C GLU A 72 -21.10 4.02 2.96
N SER A 73 -20.28 3.17 3.57
CA SER A 73 -20.73 1.92 4.19
C SER A 73 -19.83 1.50 5.35
N GLU A 74 -20.40 0.74 6.29
CA GLU A 74 -19.70 0.09 7.40
C GLU A 74 -20.48 -1.12 7.87
N ILE A 75 -19.78 -2.22 8.15
CA ILE A 75 -20.38 -3.43 8.72
C ILE A 75 -20.55 -3.29 10.24
N SER A 76 -21.54 -3.99 10.78
CA SER A 76 -21.78 -3.99 12.23
C SER A 76 -20.60 -4.57 13.01
N GLY A 77 -20.34 -4.03 14.20
CA GLY A 77 -19.25 -4.47 15.08
C GLY A 77 -17.92 -3.73 14.86
N PHE A 78 -17.84 -2.88 13.84
CA PHE A 78 -16.70 -2.00 13.60
C PHE A 78 -17.06 -0.54 13.84
N SER A 79 -16.07 0.23 14.27
CA SER A 79 -16.11 1.68 14.34
C SER A 79 -14.89 2.23 13.61
N THR A 80 -15.12 2.77 12.42
CA THR A 80 -14.09 3.31 11.56
C THR A 80 -14.23 4.82 11.43
N TYR A 81 -13.11 5.47 11.11
CA TYR A 81 -13.07 6.89 10.79
C TYR A 81 -11.97 7.16 9.75
N VAL A 82 -12.25 7.99 8.75
CA VAL A 82 -11.27 8.49 7.78
C VAL A 82 -11.38 10.01 7.72
N ASN A 83 -10.24 10.71 7.74
CA ASN A 83 -10.17 12.16 7.58
C ASN A 83 -8.95 12.60 6.77
N GLY A 84 -8.92 13.87 6.37
CA GLY A 84 -7.81 14.45 5.60
C GLY A 84 -8.29 15.10 4.31
N SER A 85 -7.52 14.93 3.24
CA SER A 85 -7.75 15.47 1.91
C SER A 85 -7.56 14.40 0.83
N ASP A 86 -7.73 14.78 -0.44
CA ASP A 86 -7.38 13.97 -1.60
C ASP A 86 -5.86 13.72 -1.76
N SER A 87 -5.00 14.33 -0.95
CA SER A 87 -3.55 14.12 -0.98
C SER A 87 -3.03 13.27 0.17
N TYR A 88 -3.76 13.26 1.29
CA TYR A 88 -3.39 12.56 2.50
C TYR A 88 -4.64 12.18 3.29
N ALA A 89 -4.75 10.93 3.71
CA ALA A 89 -5.84 10.47 4.55
C ALA A 89 -5.32 9.75 5.79
N GLY A 90 -5.81 10.13 6.96
CA GLY A 90 -5.66 9.35 8.20
C GLY A 90 -6.88 8.44 8.38
N TRP A 91 -6.67 7.23 8.90
CA TRP A 91 -7.75 6.30 9.18
C TRP A 91 -7.59 5.64 10.55
N THR A 92 -8.71 5.29 11.17
CA THR A 92 -8.77 4.46 12.38
C THR A 92 -9.84 3.38 12.25
N SER A 93 -9.66 2.28 12.98
CA SER A 93 -10.63 1.19 13.09
C SER A 93 -10.58 0.52 14.45
N ASN A 94 -11.75 0.12 14.95
CA ASN A 94 -11.89 -0.76 16.10
C ASN A 94 -13.04 -1.75 15.86
N PRO A 95 -12.80 -3.07 15.80
CA PRO A 95 -11.49 -3.73 15.93
C PRO A 95 -10.56 -3.45 14.74
N GLY A 96 -9.30 -3.91 14.86
CA GLY A 96 -8.30 -3.75 13.81
C GLY A 96 -8.70 -4.46 12.51
N ILE A 97 -8.22 -3.92 11.39
CA ILE A 97 -8.45 -4.41 10.02
C ILE A 97 -7.18 -5.07 9.46
N SER A 98 -7.33 -5.88 8.41
CA SER A 98 -6.22 -6.60 7.77
C SER A 98 -5.52 -5.77 6.68
N GLY A 99 -6.27 -4.90 6.03
CA GLY A 99 -5.73 -4.08 4.94
C GLY A 99 -6.55 -2.85 4.61
N VAL A 100 -5.93 -1.97 3.83
CA VAL A 100 -6.53 -0.73 3.35
C VAL A 100 -6.27 -0.59 1.87
N ILE A 101 -7.32 -0.35 1.10
CA ILE A 101 -7.24 -0.03 -0.32
C ILE A 101 -7.46 1.48 -0.45
N SER A 102 -6.48 2.21 -1.00
CA SER A 102 -6.66 3.59 -1.43
C SER A 102 -6.80 3.62 -2.94
N LYS A 103 -7.97 4.03 -3.42
CA LYS A 103 -8.20 4.25 -4.84
C LYS A 103 -7.84 5.69 -5.19
N GLU A 104 -7.05 5.83 -6.25
CA GLU A 104 -6.52 7.09 -6.73
C GLU A 104 -6.77 7.21 -8.24
N GLY A 105 -7.87 7.87 -8.59
CA GLY A 105 -8.38 7.89 -9.96
C GLY A 105 -8.78 6.49 -10.43
N LYS A 106 -8.02 5.92 -11.38
CA LYS A 106 -8.22 4.55 -11.86
C LYS A 106 -7.19 3.55 -11.32
N CYS A 107 -6.23 3.99 -10.53
CA CYS A 107 -5.27 3.11 -9.90
C CYS A 107 -5.61 2.88 -8.42
N TYR A 108 -4.98 1.90 -7.79
CA TYR A 108 -5.12 1.69 -6.35
C TYR A 108 -3.81 1.24 -5.72
N GLN A 109 -3.66 1.52 -4.43
CA GLN A 109 -2.63 0.96 -3.58
C GLN A 109 -3.26 0.10 -2.47
N ILE A 110 -2.60 -0.98 -2.09
CA ILE A 110 -2.92 -1.86 -0.97
C ILE A 110 -1.91 -1.58 0.14
N LEU A 111 -2.42 -1.20 1.29
CA LEU A 111 -1.66 -0.85 2.48
C LEU A 111 -1.98 -1.81 3.61
N SER A 112 -1.01 -1.97 4.52
CA SER A 112 -1.18 -2.79 5.71
C SER A 112 -2.30 -2.28 6.61
N GLY A 113 -3.04 -3.20 7.21
CA GLY A 113 -4.06 -2.90 8.21
C GLY A 113 -3.49 -2.57 9.60
N GLY A 114 -4.35 -2.71 10.62
CA GLY A 114 -4.12 -2.27 11.99
C GLY A 114 -5.34 -1.56 12.58
N THR A 115 -5.15 -0.80 13.65
CA THR A 115 -6.20 0.03 14.26
C THR A 115 -6.11 1.51 13.86
N THR A 116 -5.01 1.91 13.26
CA THR A 116 -4.77 3.27 12.77
C THR A 116 -3.71 3.24 11.68
N GLY A 117 -3.76 4.21 10.78
CA GLY A 117 -2.74 4.40 9.76
C GLY A 117 -2.95 5.68 8.97
N SER A 118 -2.12 5.84 7.95
CA SER A 118 -2.16 6.98 7.06
C SER A 118 -1.88 6.56 5.62
N ILE A 119 -2.40 7.34 4.69
CA ILE A 119 -2.31 7.14 3.26
C ILE A 119 -1.76 8.45 2.69
N GLU A 120 -0.68 8.36 1.92
CA GLU A 120 -0.21 9.45 1.10
C GLU A 120 -0.47 9.06 -0.36
N LYS A 121 -1.00 10.01 -1.16
CA LYS A 121 -1.21 9.73 -2.57
C LYS A 121 0.12 9.51 -3.28
N LEU A 122 0.11 8.69 -4.32
CA LEU A 122 1.30 8.54 -5.18
C LEU A 122 1.29 9.60 -6.28
N TYR A 123 0.23 9.62 -7.10
CA TYR A 123 0.14 10.48 -8.27
C TYR A 123 -1.24 11.15 -8.38
N PHE A 124 -2.31 10.37 -8.37
CA PHE A 124 -3.68 10.88 -8.46
C PHE A 124 -4.27 11.16 -7.07
N GLY A 125 -5.30 12.03 -7.00
CA GLY A 125 -5.98 12.27 -5.72
C GLY A 125 -6.68 11.02 -5.20
N ILE A 126 -6.67 10.82 -3.89
CA ILE A 126 -7.40 9.77 -3.18
C ILE A 126 -8.89 10.01 -3.39
N SER A 127 -9.55 9.12 -4.12
CA SER A 127 -10.98 9.17 -4.36
C SER A 127 -11.77 8.41 -3.30
N HIS A 128 -11.26 7.30 -2.80
CA HIS A 128 -11.84 6.61 -1.64
C HIS A 128 -10.87 5.67 -0.96
N VAL A 129 -11.22 5.34 0.28
CA VAL A 129 -10.52 4.40 1.15
C VAL A 129 -11.47 3.27 1.52
N THR A 130 -11.03 2.04 1.27
CA THR A 130 -11.77 0.83 1.63
C THR A 130 -10.97 0.02 2.65
N LEU A 131 -11.57 -0.27 3.80
CA LEU A 131 -10.97 -1.02 4.89
C LEU A 131 -11.40 -2.48 4.77
N CYS A 132 -10.45 -3.42 4.80
CA CYS A 132 -10.67 -4.83 4.52
C CYS A 132 -10.21 -5.72 5.68
N LYS A 133 -10.81 -6.90 5.81
CA LYS A 133 -10.52 -7.84 6.90
C LYS A 133 -10.52 -9.28 6.39
N ASP A 134 -9.63 -10.06 6.97
CA ASP A 134 -9.60 -11.52 6.83
C ASP A 134 -10.33 -12.20 7.99
N THR A 135 -10.99 -13.31 7.68
CA THR A 135 -11.73 -14.12 8.66
C THR A 135 -10.82 -14.86 9.64
N GLU A 136 -9.55 -15.08 9.30
CA GLU A 136 -8.53 -15.66 10.16
C GLU A 136 -7.42 -14.64 10.49
N GLU A 137 -7.64 -13.77 11.48
CA GLU A 137 -6.58 -12.87 11.97
C GLU A 137 -6.35 -13.02 13.48
N ASP A 138 -6.51 -14.24 13.99
CA ASP A 138 -6.29 -14.63 15.40
C ASP A 138 -5.11 -15.60 15.57
N ILE A 139 -4.00 -15.43 14.85
CA ILE A 139 -2.71 -16.00 15.29
C ILE A 139 -1.56 -15.07 14.86
N PRO A 140 -0.91 -14.33 15.77
CA PRO A 140 0.39 -13.74 15.47
C PRO A 140 1.37 -14.89 15.25
N GLU A 141 1.69 -15.14 13.99
CA GLU A 141 2.71 -16.09 13.63
C GLU A 141 4.07 -15.58 14.10
N PHE A 142 4.50 -16.04 15.27
CA PHE A 142 5.90 -16.14 15.65
C PHE A 142 6.62 -17.19 14.77
N ASN A 143 6.47 -17.11 13.45
CA ASN A 143 7.17 -17.96 12.49
C ASN A 143 8.41 -17.22 12.00
N GLY A 144 9.48 -17.28 12.80
CA GLY A 144 10.74 -16.71 12.33
C GLY A 144 12.00 -16.95 13.14
N PHE A 145 11.99 -17.37 14.41
CA PHE A 145 13.23 -17.76 15.12
C PHE A 145 12.96 -18.76 16.24
N SER A 146 12.59 -19.99 15.89
CA SER A 146 12.72 -21.15 16.77
C SER A 146 13.25 -22.34 15.98
N ALA A 147 14.51 -22.25 15.54
CA ALA A 147 15.21 -23.41 14.96
C ALA A 147 16.74 -23.33 14.98
N VAL A 148 17.41 -22.56 15.85
CA VAL A 148 18.89 -22.68 15.99
C VAL A 148 19.38 -22.38 17.41
N PHE A 149 18.93 -23.11 18.45
CA PHE A 149 19.69 -23.18 19.72
C PHE A 149 19.49 -24.51 20.48
N LEU A 150 19.36 -25.62 19.74
CA LEU A 150 19.40 -26.98 20.32
C LEU A 150 20.43 -27.84 19.59
N SER A 151 21.68 -27.39 19.53
CA SER A 151 22.79 -28.24 19.07
C SER A 151 24.16 -27.81 19.58
N VAL A 152 24.31 -27.54 20.88
CA VAL A 152 25.63 -27.58 21.56
C VAL A 152 25.50 -28.20 22.95
N ALA A 153 24.95 -29.42 23.03
CA ALA A 153 25.04 -30.24 24.26
C ALA A 153 25.57 -31.66 24.00
N ALA A 154 25.78 -32.06 22.74
CA ALA A 154 26.20 -33.42 22.38
C ALA A 154 27.71 -33.57 22.05
N LEU A 155 28.52 -32.51 22.16
CA LEU A 155 29.93 -32.53 21.75
C LEU A 155 30.96 -32.38 22.87
N VAL A 156 30.55 -32.44 24.15
CA VAL A 156 31.48 -32.49 25.30
C VAL A 156 31.70 -33.92 25.82
N PHE A 157 30.79 -34.86 25.53
CA PHE A 157 30.93 -36.25 26.02
C PHE A 157 31.87 -37.15 25.21
N VAL A 158 32.32 -36.74 24.02
CA VAL A 158 33.24 -37.55 23.19
C VAL A 158 34.71 -37.23 23.46
N VAL A 159 35.05 -36.08 24.04
CA VAL A 159 36.46 -35.71 24.29
C VAL A 159 37.03 -36.37 25.56
N PHE A 160 36.21 -36.82 26.51
CA PHE A 160 36.71 -37.43 27.75
C PHE A 160 37.03 -38.94 27.67
N ARG A 161 36.88 -39.59 26.51
CA ARG A 161 37.11 -41.05 26.40
C ARG A 161 38.44 -41.46 25.76
N LYS A 162 39.36 -40.54 25.49
CA LYS A 162 40.66 -40.90 24.88
C LYS A 162 41.85 -40.11 25.43
N SER A 163 42.06 -40.20 26.74
CA SER A 163 43.39 -40.02 27.34
C SER A 163 43.57 -41.02 28.49
N LYS A 164 43.95 -42.24 28.11
CA LYS A 164 44.86 -43.10 28.88
C LYS A 164 46.00 -43.45 27.96
#